data_AF-A0A081PC00-F1
#
_entry.id   AF-A0A081PC00-F1
#
_cell.length_a   1.000
_cell.length_b   1.000
_cell.length_c   1.000
_cell.angle_alpha   90.00
_cell.angle_beta   90.00
_cell.angle_gamma   90.00
#
_symmetry.space_group_name_H-M   'P 1'
#
loop_
_entity.id
_entity.type
_entity.pdbx_description
1 polymer ?
#
loop_
_entity_poly.entity_id
_entity_poly.type
_entity_poly.pdbx_seq_one_letter_code
_entity_poly.pdbx_strand_id
1 'polypeptide(L)'
;MKKLNDDALQELLSNNLSSNEDNLSVKEADNLLAYQNLFKILETEPAQGLSFSFASNVRRKLQGRLNRKSDMRFNMMAASIFILCLLLGYGLLQLISQTAADLVWSMVLEFKWLLLSLTCLFFGILLTDQQLTKREY
;
A
#
# COMPACT_ATOMS: atom_id res chain seq x y z
N MET A 1 -7.53 35.65 22.74
CA MET A 1 -8.48 34.52 22.78
C MET A 1 -7.76 33.26 22.34
N LYS A 2 -7.92 32.16 23.07
CA LYS A 2 -7.27 30.88 22.76
C LYS A 2 -8.09 30.20 21.67
N LYS A 3 -7.51 30.02 20.46
CA LYS A 3 -8.18 29.28 19.38
C LYS A 3 -8.53 27.89 19.87
N LEU A 4 -9.78 27.46 19.74
CA LEU A 4 -10.14 26.08 20.03
C LEU A 4 -9.59 25.15 18.94
N ASN A 5 -9.07 24.00 19.35
CA ASN A 5 -8.67 22.92 18.46
C ASN A 5 -9.88 22.03 18.14
N ASP A 6 -9.87 21.35 17.01
CA ASP A 6 -11.00 20.53 16.53
C ASP A 6 -11.41 19.44 17.53
N ASP A 7 -10.43 18.84 18.23
CA ASP A 7 -10.69 17.85 19.29
C ASP A 7 -11.51 18.43 20.46
N ALA A 8 -11.27 19.71 20.81
CA ALA A 8 -11.97 20.37 21.90
C ALA A 8 -13.41 20.77 21.51
N LEU A 9 -13.64 21.10 20.23
CA LEU A 9 -14.99 21.34 19.70
C LEU A 9 -15.83 20.05 19.71
N GLN A 10 -15.20 18.92 19.38
CA GLN A 10 -15.85 17.61 19.43
C GLN A 10 -16.18 17.18 20.86
N GLU A 11 -15.28 17.41 21.81
CA GLU A 11 -15.49 17.11 23.23
C GLU A 11 -16.64 17.95 23.84
N LEU A 12 -16.77 19.22 23.45
CA LEU A 12 -17.87 20.09 23.86
C LEU A 12 -19.23 19.57 23.38
N LEU A 13 -19.30 19.08 22.15
CA LEU A 13 -20.52 18.50 21.58
C LEU A 13 -20.89 17.16 22.20
N SER A 14 -19.91 16.29 22.47
CA SER A 14 -20.17 14.98 23.09
C SER A 14 -20.64 15.09 24.54
N ASN A 15 -20.19 16.12 25.27
CA ASN A 15 -20.51 16.29 26.69
C ASN A 15 -21.76 17.17 26.92
N ASN A 16 -22.44 17.62 25.86
CA ASN A 16 -23.62 18.50 25.93
C ASN A 16 -23.36 19.76 26.77
N LEU A 17 -22.11 20.22 26.83
CA LEU A 17 -21.74 21.44 27.54
C LEU A 17 -22.23 22.61 26.70
N SER A 18 -23.28 23.29 27.19
CA SER A 18 -23.76 24.56 26.64
C SER A 18 -22.60 25.56 26.63
N SER A 19 -21.94 25.70 25.48
CA SER A 19 -20.92 26.73 25.28
C SER A 19 -21.59 28.08 25.40
N ASN A 20 -21.02 28.96 26.23
CA ASN A 20 -21.27 30.40 26.13
C ASN A 20 -20.86 30.84 24.72
N GLU A 21 -21.84 30.94 23.82
CA GLU A 21 -21.68 31.29 22.40
C GLU A 21 -20.98 32.66 22.21
N ASP A 22 -20.99 33.51 23.26
CA ASP A 22 -20.46 34.87 23.24
C ASP A 22 -18.92 34.99 23.11
N ASN A 23 -18.15 33.90 23.25
CA ASN A 23 -16.67 33.93 23.20
C ASN A 23 -16.04 33.21 21.99
N LEU A 24 -16.85 32.70 21.06
CA LEU A 24 -16.35 31.98 19.88
C LEU A 24 -16.03 32.95 18.75
N SER A 25 -14.90 32.75 18.08
CA SER A 25 -14.63 33.48 16.84
C SER A 25 -15.61 33.01 15.75
N VAL A 26 -15.95 33.88 14.78
CA VAL A 26 -16.87 33.58 13.67
C VAL A 26 -16.56 32.23 12.98
N LYS A 27 -15.28 31.91 12.82
CA LYS A 27 -14.83 30.64 12.20
C LYS A 27 -15.06 29.40 13.08
N GLU A 28 -15.03 29.56 14.40
CA GLU A 28 -15.25 28.48 15.36
C GLU A 28 -16.75 28.20 15.52
N ALA A 29 -17.58 29.23 15.43
CA ALA A 29 -19.04 29.11 15.39
C ALA A 29 -19.52 28.35 14.13
N ASP A 30 -18.96 28.68 12.95
CA ASP A 30 -19.26 27.97 11.69
C ASP A 30 -18.85 26.48 11.77
N ASN A 31 -17.67 26.19 12.33
CA ASN A 31 -17.21 24.82 12.51
C ASN A 31 -18.12 24.06 13.49
N LEU A 32 -18.51 24.67 14.61
CA LEU A 32 -19.39 24.05 15.60
C LEU A 32 -20.77 23.75 15.02
N LEU A 33 -21.32 24.65 14.19
CA LEU A 33 -22.55 24.42 13.42
C LEU A 33 -22.40 23.25 12.42
N ALA A 34 -21.26 23.15 11.75
CA ALA A 34 -20.98 22.04 10.84
C ALA A 34 -20.95 20.70 11.59
N TYR A 35 -20.28 20.62 12.75
CA TYR A 35 -20.25 19.43 13.58
C TYR A 35 -21.64 19.07 14.14
N GLN A 36 -22.42 20.04 14.62
CA GLN A 36 -23.79 19.80 15.08
C GLN A 36 -24.68 19.20 13.97
N ASN A 37 -24.60 19.75 12.75
CA ASN A 37 -25.33 19.21 11.61
C ASN A 37 -24.86 17.79 11.27
N LEU A 38 -23.56 17.52 11.33
CA LEU A 38 -23.01 16.19 11.06
C LEU A 38 -23.50 15.15 12.08
N PHE A 39 -23.46 15.47 13.38
CA PHE A 39 -23.95 14.60 14.45
C PHE A 39 -25.45 14.34 14.33
N LYS A 40 -26.24 15.37 14.02
CA LYS A 40 -27.68 15.23 13.81
C LYS A 40 -28.02 14.33 12.62
N ILE A 41 -27.21 14.37 11.55
CA ILE A 41 -27.34 13.47 10.40
C ILE A 41 -26.90 12.04 10.75
N LEU A 42 -25.85 11.89 11.58
CA LEU A 42 -25.34 10.59 12.02
C LEU A 42 -26.24 9.88 13.04
N GLU A 43 -27.02 10.62 13.84
CA GLU A 43 -28.04 10.05 14.73
C GLU A 43 -29.25 9.49 13.99
N THR A 44 -29.49 9.93 12.75
CA THR A 44 -30.56 9.38 11.92
C THR A 44 -30.13 8.08 11.24
N GLU A 45 -30.93 7.03 11.39
CA GLU A 45 -30.71 5.79 10.65
C GLU A 45 -30.78 6.07 9.13
N PRO A 46 -29.77 5.68 8.35
CA PRO A 46 -29.74 6.00 6.93
C PRO A 46 -30.95 5.39 6.22
N ALA A 47 -31.67 6.20 5.45
CA ALA A 47 -32.88 5.77 4.73
C ALA A 47 -32.64 4.60 3.76
N GLN A 48 -31.40 4.35 3.38
CA GLN A 48 -30.98 3.21 2.58
C GLN A 48 -29.76 2.55 3.23
N GLY A 49 -29.86 1.24 3.48
CA GLY A 49 -28.72 0.43 3.91
C GLY A 49 -27.66 0.33 2.81
N LEU A 50 -26.49 -0.21 3.18
CA LEU A 50 -25.44 -0.52 2.22
C LEU A 50 -25.98 -1.42 1.11
N SER A 51 -25.52 -1.21 -0.13
CA SER A 51 -25.96 -2.06 -1.24
C SER A 51 -25.66 -3.53 -0.95
N PHE A 52 -26.48 -4.43 -1.49
CA PHE A 52 -26.29 -5.88 -1.32
C PHE A 52 -24.89 -6.35 -1.72
N SER A 53 -24.25 -5.65 -2.67
CA SER A 53 -22.89 -5.92 -3.16
C SER A 53 -21.79 -5.15 -2.45
N PHE A 54 -22.10 -4.31 -1.46
CA PHE A 54 -21.10 -3.48 -0.79
C PHE A 54 -20.02 -4.34 -0.10
N ALA A 55 -20.44 -5.29 0.73
CA ALA A 55 -19.51 -6.16 1.47
C ALA A 55 -18.64 -6.99 0.54
N SER A 56 -19.20 -7.53 -0.56
CA SER A 56 -18.44 -8.31 -1.54
C SER A 56 -17.47 -7.42 -2.33
N ASN A 57 -17.87 -6.19 -2.68
CA ASN A 57 -16.99 -5.22 -3.34
C ASN A 57 -15.84 -4.77 -2.44
N VAL A 58 -16.11 -4.48 -1.17
CA VAL A 58 -15.10 -4.11 -0.18
C VAL A 58 -14.14 -5.27 0.04
N ARG A 59 -14.65 -6.48 0.27
CA ARG A 59 -13.83 -7.70 0.44
C ARG A 59 -12.96 -7.96 -0.77
N ARG A 60 -13.52 -7.90 -1.98
CA ARG A 60 -12.76 -8.09 -3.23
C ARG A 60 -11.64 -7.07 -3.37
N LYS A 61 -11.90 -5.79 -3.09
CA LYS A 61 -10.86 -4.74 -3.10
C LYS A 61 -9.79 -4.99 -2.03
N LEU A 62 -10.17 -5.40 -0.83
CA LEU A 62 -9.22 -5.66 0.26
C LEU A 62 -8.34 -6.87 -0.04
N GLN A 63 -8.95 -7.96 -0.50
CA GLN A 63 -8.26 -9.20 -0.81
C GLN A 63 -7.33 -9.05 -2.01
N GLY A 64 -7.74 -8.29 -3.03
CA GLY A 64 -6.84 -7.92 -4.13
C GLY A 64 -5.60 -7.16 -3.65
N ARG A 65 -5.74 -6.24 -2.68
CA ARG A 65 -4.58 -5.52 -2.11
C ARG A 65 -3.67 -6.43 -1.29
N LEU A 66 -4.23 -7.35 -0.51
CA LEU A 66 -3.47 -8.30 0.30
C LEU A 66 -2.70 -9.30 -0.58
N ASN A 67 -3.39 -9.91 -1.55
CA ASN A 67 -2.77 -10.82 -2.50
C ASN A 67 -1.66 -10.12 -3.28
N ARG A 68 -1.85 -8.87 -3.74
CA ARG A 68 -0.80 -8.11 -4.44
C ARG A 68 0.48 -7.92 -3.63
N LYS A 69 0.36 -7.62 -2.33
CA LYS A 69 1.53 -7.46 -1.45
C LYS A 69 2.22 -8.81 -1.21
N SER A 70 1.45 -9.88 -1.16
CA SER A 70 1.96 -11.25 -1.05
C SER A 70 2.69 -11.69 -2.31
N ASP A 71 2.08 -11.51 -3.49
CA ASP A 71 2.63 -11.98 -4.78
C ASP A 71 3.92 -11.25 -5.15
N MET A 72 4.01 -9.95 -4.89
CA MET A 72 5.25 -9.19 -5.08
C MET A 72 6.38 -9.74 -4.18
N ARG A 73 6.09 -10.00 -2.91
CA ARG A 73 7.07 -10.55 -1.96
C ARG A 73 7.48 -11.96 -2.38
N PHE A 74 6.53 -12.76 -2.82
CA PHE A 74 6.77 -14.11 -3.32
C PHE A 74 7.68 -14.11 -4.55
N ASN A 75 7.38 -13.29 -5.57
CA ASN A 75 8.21 -13.19 -6.78
C ASN A 75 9.63 -12.69 -6.46
N MET A 76 9.77 -11.71 -5.55
CA MET A 76 11.09 -11.24 -5.10
C MET A 76 11.86 -12.33 -4.33
N MET A 77 11.17 -13.10 -3.49
CA MET A 77 11.74 -14.23 -2.75
C MET A 77 12.18 -15.35 -3.69
N ALA A 78 11.36 -15.69 -4.67
CA ALA A 78 11.69 -16.69 -5.70
C ALA A 78 12.92 -16.27 -6.51
N ALA A 79 13.00 -15.00 -6.94
CA ALA A 79 14.16 -14.48 -7.65
C ALA A 79 15.44 -14.52 -6.79
N SER A 80 15.35 -14.18 -5.50
CA SER A 80 16.51 -14.24 -4.60
C SER A 80 16.96 -15.67 -4.30
N ILE A 81 16.03 -16.62 -4.13
CA ILE A 81 16.35 -18.04 -4.02
C ILE A 81 17.05 -18.53 -5.29
N PHE A 82 16.55 -18.17 -6.47
CA PHE A 82 17.16 -18.54 -7.74
C PHE A 82 18.60 -18.06 -7.86
N ILE A 83 18.87 -16.79 -7.53
CA ILE A 83 20.23 -16.23 -7.52
C ILE A 83 21.11 -16.96 -6.50
N LEU A 84 20.58 -17.27 -5.31
CA LEU A 84 21.32 -18.01 -4.28
C LEU A 84 21.73 -19.41 -4.78
N CYS A 85 20.83 -20.12 -5.46
CA CYS A 85 21.13 -21.42 -6.05
C CYS A 85 22.24 -21.34 -7.10
N LEU A 86 22.22 -20.32 -7.96
CA LEU A 86 23.28 -20.10 -8.95
C LEU A 86 24.64 -19.82 -8.29
N LEU A 87 24.66 -18.96 -7.26
CA LEU A 87 25.88 -18.65 -6.51
C LEU A 87 26.45 -19.86 -5.79
N LEU A 88 25.59 -20.68 -5.17
CA LEU A 88 26.00 -21.92 -4.53
C LEU A 88 26.53 -22.92 -5.55
N GLY A 89 25.87 -23.08 -6.70
CA GLY A 89 26.32 -23.95 -7.78
C GLY A 89 27.70 -23.51 -8.32
N TYR A 90 27.89 -22.21 -8.54
CA TYR A 90 29.18 -21.66 -8.94
C TYR A 90 30.26 -21.86 -7.86
N GLY A 91 29.94 -21.60 -6.58
CA GLY A 91 30.86 -21.80 -5.47
C GLY A 91 31.32 -23.26 -5.34
N LEU A 92 30.40 -24.21 -5.48
CA LEU A 92 30.73 -25.65 -5.52
C LEU A 92 31.60 -25.99 -6.73
N LEU A 93 31.29 -25.45 -7.91
CA LEU A 93 32.07 -25.67 -9.11
C LEU A 93 33.51 -25.16 -8.94
N GLN A 94 33.69 -24.00 -8.30
CA GLN A 94 35.00 -23.42 -8.04
C GLN A 94 35.85 -24.26 -7.06
N LEU A 95 35.21 -24.97 -6.13
CA LEU A 95 35.90 -25.91 -5.23
C LEU A 95 36.37 -27.19 -5.94
N ILE A 96 35.63 -27.64 -6.96
CA ILE A 96 35.93 -28.89 -7.69
C ILE A 96 36.89 -28.65 -8.85
N SER A 97 36.67 -27.60 -9.65
CA SER A 97 37.45 -27.28 -10.84
C SER A 97 37.43 -25.78 -11.12
N GLN A 98 38.57 -25.12 -10.85
CA GLN A 98 38.74 -23.71 -11.16
C GLN A 98 38.60 -23.42 -12.66
N THR A 99 39.11 -24.31 -13.52
CA THR A 99 39.04 -24.14 -14.98
C THR A 99 37.60 -24.18 -15.49
N ALA A 100 36.75 -25.05 -14.93
CA ALA A 100 35.33 -25.09 -15.27
C ALA A 100 34.59 -23.84 -14.76
N ALA A 101 34.92 -23.37 -13.56
CA ALA A 101 34.36 -22.15 -13.00
C ALA A 101 34.71 -20.91 -13.85
N ASP A 102 35.96 -20.77 -14.28
CA ASP A 102 36.41 -19.67 -15.14
C ASP A 102 35.68 -19.67 -16.48
N LEU A 103 35.43 -20.85 -17.06
CA LEU A 103 34.71 -21.00 -18.31
C LEU A 103 33.24 -20.55 -18.16
N VAL A 104 32.56 -20.98 -17.09
CA VAL A 104 31.20 -20.51 -16.76
C VAL A 104 31.18 -19.01 -16.52
N TRP A 105 32.15 -18.47 -15.79
CA TRP A 105 32.25 -17.03 -15.54
C TRP A 105 32.44 -16.23 -16.83
N SER A 106 33.29 -16.71 -17.73
CA SER A 106 33.52 -16.09 -19.04
C SER A 106 32.25 -16.08 -19.89
N MET A 107 31.48 -17.18 -19.91
CA MET A 107 30.19 -17.24 -20.60
C MET A 107 29.18 -16.25 -20.02
N VAL A 108 29.08 -16.16 -18.69
CA VAL A 108 28.18 -15.20 -18.04
C VAL A 108 28.54 -13.76 -18.42
N LEU A 109 29.84 -13.44 -18.50
CA LEU A 109 30.32 -12.12 -18.93
C LEU A 109 30.07 -11.84 -20.41
N GLU A 110 30.15 -12.85 -21.27
CA GLU A 110 29.85 -12.73 -22.69
C GLU A 110 28.36 -12.39 -22.90
N PHE A 111 27.47 -13.05 -22.18
CA PHE A 111 26.02 -12.83 -22.25
C PHE A 111 25.49 -11.78 -21.27
N LYS A 112 26.36 -10.96 -20.65
CA LYS A 112 25.98 -9.99 -19.62
C LYS A 112 24.83 -9.05 -20.03
N TRP A 113 24.81 -8.63 -21.30
CA TRP A 113 23.77 -7.74 -21.82
C TRP A 113 22.42 -8.43 -21.97
N LEU A 114 22.43 -9.71 -22.36
CA LEU A 114 21.22 -10.51 -22.46
C LEU A 114 20.64 -10.78 -21.07
N LEU A 115 21.50 -11.12 -20.09
CA LEU A 115 21.13 -11.25 -18.68
C LEU A 115 20.55 -9.96 -18.10
N LEU A 116 21.19 -8.81 -18.37
CA LEU A 116 20.70 -7.50 -17.95
C LEU A 116 19.33 -7.21 -18.57
N SER A 117 19.16 -7.46 -19.87
CA SER A 117 17.89 -7.26 -20.56
C SER A 117 16.78 -8.12 -19.98
N LEU A 118 17.05 -9.40 -19.70
CA LEU A 118 16.07 -10.33 -19.12
C LEU A 118 15.64 -9.88 -17.72
N THR A 119 16.63 -9.45 -16.92
CA THR A 119 16.40 -8.93 -15.57
C THR A 119 15.56 -7.64 -15.63
N CYS A 120 15.91 -6.72 -16.52
CA CYS A 120 15.18 -5.48 -16.72
C CYS A 120 13.73 -5.74 -17.18
N LEU A 121 13.52 -6.69 -18.10
CA LEU A 121 12.20 -7.11 -18.55
C LEU A 121 11.37 -7.69 -17.38
N PHE A 122 11.95 -8.58 -16.58
CA PHE A 122 11.29 -9.18 -15.42
C PHE A 122 10.81 -8.11 -14.43
N PHE A 123 11.69 -7.18 -14.04
CA PHE A 123 11.31 -6.08 -13.17
C PHE A 123 10.33 -5.10 -13.83
N GLY A 124 10.47 -4.86 -15.13
CA GLY A 124 9.56 -4.02 -15.91
C GLY A 124 8.14 -4.58 -15.93
N ILE A 125 7.98 -5.89 -16.10
CA ILE A 125 6.68 -6.58 -16.03
C ILE A 125 6.10 -6.46 -14.61
N LEU A 126 6.90 -6.75 -13.58
CA LEU A 126 6.48 -6.59 -12.17
C LEU A 126 6.02 -5.18 -11.84
N LEU A 127 6.72 -4.15 -12.33
CA LEU A 127 6.34 -2.75 -12.13
C LEU A 127 5.10 -2.37 -12.94
N THR A 128 4.96 -2.86 -14.16
CA THR A 128 3.82 -2.57 -15.03
C THR A 128 2.55 -3.21 -14.47
N ASP A 129 2.64 -4.44 -13.96
CA ASP A 129 1.56 -5.13 -13.23
C ASP A 129 1.11 -4.32 -12.01
N GLN A 130 2.05 -3.72 -11.27
CA GLN A 130 1.71 -2.78 -10.19
C GLN A 130 1.03 -1.49 -10.66
N GLN A 131 1.43 -0.94 -11.82
CA GLN A 131 0.92 0.34 -12.33
C GLN A 131 -0.45 0.22 -12.99
N LEU A 132 -0.68 -0.81 -13.82
CA LEU A 132 -1.97 -1.05 -14.49
C LEU A 132 -3.09 -1.22 -13.46
N THR A 133 -2.82 -1.98 -12.41
CA THR A 133 -3.78 -2.22 -11.32
C THR A 133 -4.00 -0.99 -10.42
N LYS A 134 -3.14 0.04 -10.47
CA LYS A 134 -3.37 1.34 -9.80
C LYS A 134 -4.31 2.25 -10.59
N ARG A 135 -4.42 2.08 -11.92
CA ARG A 135 -5.25 2.92 -12.80
C ARG A 135 -6.71 2.48 -12.88
N GLU A 136 -7.04 1.25 -12.48
CA GLU A 136 -8.43 0.78 -12.36
C GLU A 136 -9.15 1.29 -11.09
N TYR A 137 -8.58 2.27 -10.39
CA TYR A 137 -9.15 2.86 -9.17
C TYR A 137 -9.61 4.31 -9.38
#